data_AF-A0A444RA17-F1
#
_entry.id   AF-A0A444RA17-F1
#
_cell.length_a   1.000
_cell.length_b   1.000
_cell.length_c   1.000
_cell.angle_alpha   90.00
_cell.angle_beta   90.00
_cell.angle_gamma   90.00
#
_symmetry.space_group_name_H-M   'P 1'
#
loop_
_entity.id
_entity.type
_entity.pdbx_description
1 polymer ?
#
loop_
_entity_poly.entity_id
_entity_poly.type
_entity_poly.pdbx_seq_one_letter_code
_entity_poly.pdbx_strand_id
1 'polypeptide(L)'
;MVELKEPFATLWRGKDPFEEVKTLQGEVFRELETRRTLRFEMAGKSYFLKWHRGTTLKEIIKNLLSLRMPVLGADREWNAIHRLRDVGVDTMYGVAFGEKGINPLTRTSFIITEDLTPTISLEDYCADWATNPPDVRVKRMLIKRVATMVRDMHAAGINHRDCYICHFLLHLPFSGKEEELKIS
;
A
#
# COMPACT_ATOMS: atom_id res chain seq x y z
N MET A 1 -2.65 -11.75 15.94
CA MET A 1 -1.56 -12.26 15.07
C MET A 1 -0.52 -11.16 14.94
N VAL A 2 0.77 -11.49 14.93
CA VAL A 2 1.85 -10.54 14.68
C VAL A 2 2.87 -11.24 13.79
N GLU A 3 3.29 -10.57 12.72
CA GLU A 3 4.37 -11.00 11.84
C GLU A 3 5.34 -9.84 11.66
N LEU A 4 6.61 -10.05 12.02
CA LEU A 4 7.67 -9.05 11.91
C LEU A 4 8.79 -9.62 11.04
N LYS A 5 9.22 -8.83 10.06
CA LYS A 5 10.43 -9.07 9.27
C LYS A 5 11.49 -8.05 9.68
N GLU A 6 12.72 -8.24 9.23
CA GLU A 6 13.77 -7.25 9.46
C GLU A 6 13.41 -5.90 8.81
N PRO A 7 13.77 -4.76 9.43
CA PRO A 7 14.55 -4.65 10.68
C PRO A 7 13.71 -4.76 11.96
N PHE A 8 12.38 -4.80 11.86
CA PHE A 8 11.47 -4.74 13.01
C PHE A 8 11.53 -6.00 13.88
N ALA A 9 11.80 -7.17 13.30
CA ALA A 9 12.00 -8.42 14.04
C ALA A 9 13.14 -8.31 15.07
N THR A 10 14.23 -7.63 14.73
CA THR A 10 15.33 -7.36 15.65
C THR A 10 15.05 -6.16 16.55
N LEU A 11 14.58 -5.04 15.99
CA LEU A 11 14.37 -3.79 16.75
C LEU A 11 13.28 -3.87 17.83
N TRP A 12 12.27 -4.71 17.61
CA TRP A 12 11.14 -4.90 18.52
C TRP A 12 11.20 -6.20 19.30
N ARG A 13 12.37 -6.87 19.32
CA ARG A 13 12.58 -8.08 20.11
C ARG A 13 12.30 -7.82 21.59
N GLY A 14 11.35 -8.56 22.16
CA GLY A 14 10.95 -8.43 23.56
C GLY A 14 10.06 -7.22 23.87
N LYS A 15 9.61 -6.48 22.86
CA LYS A 15 8.69 -5.35 23.00
C LYS A 15 7.30 -5.70 22.50
N ASP A 16 6.28 -4.90 22.86
CA ASP A 16 4.95 -4.99 22.25
C ASP A 16 4.90 -4.15 20.97
N PRO A 17 4.80 -4.77 19.77
CA PRO A 17 4.74 -4.02 18.51
C PRO A 17 3.57 -3.04 18.44
N PHE A 18 2.46 -3.28 19.14
CA PHE A 18 1.32 -2.38 19.15
C PHE A 18 1.58 -1.10 19.95
N GLU A 19 2.50 -1.13 20.91
CA GLU A 19 2.95 0.08 21.59
C GLU A 19 4.05 0.77 20.77
N GLU A 20 5.00 0.02 20.20
CA GLU A 20 6.05 0.59 19.35
C GLU A 20 5.49 1.34 18.12
N VAL A 21 4.48 0.81 17.45
CA VAL A 21 3.88 1.50 16.28
C VAL A 21 3.28 2.86 16.64
N LYS A 22 2.84 3.06 17.89
CA LYS A 22 2.26 4.34 18.33
C LYS A 22 3.34 5.39 18.55
N THR A 23 4.56 4.98 18.93
CA THR A 23 5.68 5.88 19.19
C THR A 23 6.38 6.35 17.92
N LEU A 24 6.12 5.69 16.78
CA LEU A 24 6.67 6.10 15.48
C LEU A 24 6.24 7.52 15.11
N GLN A 25 7.25 8.30 14.70
CA GLN A 25 7.10 9.67 14.23
C GLN A 25 7.67 9.82 12.82
N GLY A 26 7.12 10.77 12.07
CA GLY A 26 7.47 11.05 10.69
C GLY A 26 6.40 11.91 10.02
N GLU A 27 6.41 11.93 8.70
CA GLU A 27 5.46 12.69 7.90
C GLU A 27 4.08 12.04 7.94
N VAL A 28 3.06 12.78 8.39
CA VAL A 28 1.69 12.28 8.52
C VAL A 28 0.91 12.62 7.25
N PHE A 29 0.49 11.59 6.52
CA PHE A 29 -0.33 11.73 5.31
C PHE A 29 -1.82 11.75 5.62
N ARG A 30 -2.24 11.07 6.70
CA ARG A 30 -3.63 11.02 7.13
C ARG A 30 -3.73 10.67 8.61
N GLU A 31 -4.55 11.42 9.34
CA GLU A 31 -4.85 11.15 10.74
C GLU A 31 -6.33 11.40 11.03
N LEU A 32 -7.01 10.34 11.44
CA LEU A 32 -8.40 10.29 11.88
C LEU A 32 -8.46 9.49 13.18
N GLU A 33 -9.56 9.61 13.92
CA GLU A 33 -9.75 8.92 15.21
C GLU A 33 -9.45 7.40 15.16
N THR A 34 -9.80 6.75 14.05
CA THR A 34 -9.66 5.30 13.85
C THR A 34 -8.53 4.89 12.90
N ARG A 35 -7.81 5.85 12.28
CA ARG A 35 -6.81 5.55 11.24
C ARG A 35 -5.68 6.57 11.21
N ARG A 36 -4.44 6.08 11.19
CA ARG A 36 -3.23 6.89 11.04
C ARG A 36 -2.38 6.31 9.91
N THR A 37 -1.95 7.15 8.97
CA THR A 37 -1.01 6.81 7.90
C THR A 37 0.17 7.77 7.96
N LEU A 38 1.36 7.22 8.17
CA LEU A 38 2.58 8.00 8.33
C LEU A 38 3.75 7.36 7.57
N ARG A 39 4.63 8.19 7.05
CA ARG A 39 5.92 7.80 6.49
C ARG A 39 7.00 8.10 7.52
N PHE A 40 7.88 7.14 7.79
CA PHE A 40 8.94 7.28 8.79
C PHE A 40 10.22 6.61 8.30
N GLU A 41 11.34 7.00 8.91
CA GLU A 41 12.63 6.37 8.67
C GLU A 41 13.02 5.47 9.84
N MET A 42 13.62 4.33 9.52
CA MET A 42 14.15 3.39 10.51
C MET A 42 15.34 2.64 9.91
N ALA A 43 16.44 2.54 10.66
CA ALA A 43 17.64 1.83 10.21
C ALA A 43 18.12 2.25 8.79
N GLY A 44 18.04 3.54 8.46
CA GLY A 44 18.51 4.11 7.19
C GLY A 44 17.62 3.83 5.97
N LYS A 45 16.39 3.33 6.16
CA LYS A 45 15.38 3.17 5.10
C LYS A 45 14.07 3.86 5.49
N SER A 46 13.26 4.26 4.51
CA SER A 46 11.91 4.76 4.75
C SER A 46 10.85 3.67 4.62
N TYR A 47 9.77 3.85 5.39
CA TYR A 47 8.64 2.93 5.47
C TYR A 47 7.34 3.70 5.59
N PHE A 48 6.24 3.06 5.22
CA PHE A 48 4.89 3.53 5.50
C PHE A 48 4.24 2.68 6.58
N LEU A 49 3.71 3.30 7.62
CA LEU A 49 2.82 2.68 8.59
C LEU A 49 1.38 3.07 8.26
N LYS A 50 0.50 2.07 8.17
CA LYS A 50 -0.95 2.24 8.21
C LYS A 50 -1.50 1.55 9.45
N TRP A 51 -1.90 2.35 10.42
CA TRP A 51 -2.49 1.90 11.67
C TRP A 51 -4.00 2.12 11.67
N HIS A 52 -4.74 1.14 12.19
CA HIS A 52 -6.20 1.14 12.27
C HIS A 52 -6.65 0.74 13.68
N ARG A 53 -7.68 1.41 14.19
CA ARG A 53 -8.34 1.10 15.45
C ARG A 53 -9.85 1.20 15.31
N GLY A 54 -10.50 0.05 15.39
CA GLY A 54 -11.94 -0.08 15.32
C GLY A 54 -12.51 0.42 14.00
N THR A 55 -13.81 0.25 13.87
CA THR A 55 -14.64 0.96 12.90
C THR A 55 -15.90 1.44 13.63
N THR A 56 -16.66 2.32 13.01
CA THR A 56 -17.92 2.78 13.61
C THR A 56 -19.05 1.80 13.32
N LEU A 57 -20.00 1.65 14.26
CA LEU A 57 -21.19 0.83 14.03
C LEU A 57 -21.97 1.27 12.78
N LYS A 58 -21.99 2.58 12.52
CA LYS A 58 -22.58 3.18 11.31
C LYS A 58 -21.90 2.66 10.03
N GLU A 59 -20.58 2.56 9.99
CA GLU A 59 -19.85 2.02 8.84
C GLU A 59 -20.07 0.52 8.67
N ILE A 60 -20.14 -0.25 9.75
CA ILE A 60 -20.47 -1.68 9.68
C ILE A 60 -21.86 -1.86 9.05
N ILE A 61 -22.88 -1.20 9.61
CA ILE A 61 -24.26 -1.31 9.13
C ILE A 61 -24.37 -0.82 7.68
N LYS A 62 -23.76 0.33 7.34
CA LYS A 62 -23.76 0.85 5.97
C LYS A 62 -23.19 -0.15 4.97
N ASN A 63 -22.04 -0.76 5.30
CA ASN A 63 -21.41 -1.73 4.41
C ASN A 63 -22.26 -3.00 4.27
N LEU A 64 -22.79 -3.53 5.37
CA LEU A 64 -23.65 -4.73 5.34
C LEU A 64 -24.95 -4.49 4.57
N LEU A 65 -25.63 -3.34 4.77
CA LEU A 65 -26.81 -2.95 3.99
C LEU A 65 -26.51 -2.77 2.50
N SER A 66 -25.26 -2.42 2.17
CA SER A 66 -24.77 -2.34 0.79
C SER A 66 -24.25 -3.68 0.26
N LEU A 67 -24.46 -4.79 0.98
CA LEU A 67 -23.93 -6.12 0.68
C LEU A 67 -22.40 -6.17 0.51
N ARG A 68 -21.69 -5.26 1.19
CA ARG A 68 -20.22 -5.17 1.20
C ARG A 68 -19.72 -5.62 2.56
N MET A 69 -18.72 -6.51 2.56
CA MET A 69 -18.02 -6.86 3.80
C MET A 69 -17.21 -5.64 4.28
N PRO A 70 -17.41 -5.17 5.54
CA PRO A 70 -16.67 -4.04 6.07
C PRO A 70 -15.16 -4.30 6.06
N VAL A 71 -14.37 -3.27 5.79
CA VAL A 71 -12.90 -3.33 5.95
C VAL A 71 -12.63 -3.17 7.44
N LEU A 72 -12.19 -4.24 8.11
CA LEU A 72 -12.09 -4.29 9.57
C LEU A 72 -10.64 -4.16 10.09
N GLY A 73 -9.67 -4.00 9.20
CA GLY A 73 -8.26 -3.91 9.58
C GLY A 73 -7.31 -3.89 8.38
N ALA A 74 -6.03 -4.04 8.67
CA ALA A 74 -4.94 -4.08 7.69
C ALA A 74 -4.75 -5.47 7.03
N ASP A 75 -5.51 -6.48 7.46
CA ASP A 75 -5.44 -7.88 6.99
C ASP A 75 -5.66 -7.99 5.47
N ARG A 76 -6.61 -7.22 4.93
CA ARG A 76 -6.87 -7.19 3.48
C ARG A 76 -5.67 -6.70 2.69
N GLU A 77 -5.03 -5.63 3.16
CA GLU A 77 -3.85 -5.08 2.50
C GLU A 77 -2.68 -6.05 2.60
N TRP A 78 -2.45 -6.63 3.78
CA TRP A 78 -1.42 -7.64 4.01
C TRP A 78 -1.58 -8.86 3.09
N ASN A 79 -2.80 -9.40 2.98
CA ASN A 79 -3.05 -10.55 2.11
C ASN A 79 -2.93 -10.18 0.62
N ALA A 80 -3.38 -8.98 0.23
CA ALA A 80 -3.29 -8.51 -1.14
C ALA A 80 -1.83 -8.38 -1.61
N ILE A 81 -0.94 -7.79 -0.80
CA ILE A 81 0.47 -7.62 -1.19
C ILE A 81 1.19 -8.96 -1.35
N HIS A 82 0.89 -9.95 -0.50
CA HIS A 82 1.48 -11.30 -0.61
C HIS A 82 0.95 -12.00 -1.87
N ARG A 83 -0.36 -11.94 -2.09
CA ARG A 83 -0.98 -12.56 -3.26
C ARG A 83 -0.51 -11.92 -4.58
N LEU A 84 -0.35 -10.60 -4.64
CA LEU A 84 0.20 -9.90 -5.80
C LEU A 84 1.64 -10.34 -6.08
N ARG A 85 2.46 -10.43 -5.04
CA ARG A 85 3.83 -10.94 -5.16
C ARG A 85 3.87 -12.37 -5.69
N ASP A 86 3.01 -13.25 -5.19
CA ASP A 86 2.96 -14.66 -5.63
C ASP A 86 2.63 -14.81 -7.12
N VAL A 87 1.90 -13.84 -7.70
CA VAL A 87 1.56 -13.81 -9.13
C VAL A 87 2.48 -12.89 -9.95
N GLY A 88 3.55 -12.36 -9.36
CA GLY A 88 4.53 -11.51 -10.05
C GLY A 88 4.04 -10.10 -10.39
N VAL A 89 2.99 -9.61 -9.72
CA VAL A 89 2.59 -8.20 -9.83
C VAL A 89 3.40 -7.38 -8.82
N ASP A 90 4.21 -6.47 -9.34
CA ASP A 90 4.98 -5.52 -8.54
C ASP A 90 4.06 -4.71 -7.63
N THR A 91 4.42 -4.62 -6.35
CA THR A 91 3.70 -3.86 -5.33
C THR A 91 4.62 -3.60 -4.12
N MET A 92 4.12 -2.90 -3.10
CA MET A 92 4.83 -2.62 -1.86
C MET A 92 5.24 -3.90 -1.11
N TYR A 93 6.38 -3.88 -0.42
CA TYR A 93 6.81 -5.00 0.41
C TYR A 93 6.39 -4.83 1.87
N GLY A 94 5.55 -5.74 2.37
CA GLY A 94 5.15 -5.79 3.78
C GLY A 94 6.25 -6.36 4.67
N VAL A 95 6.65 -5.57 5.66
CA VAL A 95 7.73 -5.90 6.61
C VAL A 95 7.26 -6.03 8.05
N ALA A 96 6.07 -5.52 8.40
CA ALA A 96 5.44 -5.82 9.67
C ALA A 96 3.91 -5.82 9.53
N PHE A 97 3.26 -6.73 10.24
CA PHE A 97 1.82 -6.80 10.37
C PHE A 97 1.45 -7.19 11.81
N GLY A 98 0.39 -6.57 12.32
CA GLY A 98 -0.14 -6.94 13.62
C GLY A 98 -1.65 -6.73 13.65
N GLU A 99 -2.33 -7.63 14.34
CA GLU A 99 -3.75 -7.55 14.59
C GLU A 99 -4.16 -8.14 15.95
N LYS A 100 -5.00 -7.40 16.69
CA LYS A 100 -5.48 -7.76 18.02
C LYS A 100 -6.96 -7.39 18.20
N GLY A 101 -7.68 -8.24 18.93
CA GLY A 101 -9.09 -8.05 19.28
C GLY A 101 -10.05 -8.70 18.27
N ILE A 102 -11.11 -9.32 18.79
CA ILE A 102 -12.17 -9.96 17.99
C ILE A 102 -13.36 -9.04 17.73
N ASN A 103 -13.56 -8.03 18.58
CA ASN A 103 -14.66 -7.08 18.44
C ASN A 103 -14.30 -6.04 17.36
N PRO A 104 -15.05 -5.95 16.25
CA PRO A 104 -14.74 -5.03 15.15
C PRO A 104 -14.72 -3.55 15.55
N LEU A 105 -15.42 -3.19 16.64
CA LEU A 105 -15.43 -1.80 17.15
C LEU A 105 -14.16 -1.43 17.91
N THR A 106 -13.40 -2.41 18.40
CA THR A 106 -12.19 -2.18 19.21
C THR A 106 -10.95 -2.87 18.67
N ARG A 107 -11.07 -3.63 17.57
CA ARG A 107 -9.98 -4.33 16.89
C ARG A 107 -8.91 -3.32 16.48
N THR A 108 -7.66 -3.62 16.79
CA THR A 108 -6.51 -2.82 16.35
C THR A 108 -5.69 -3.62 15.36
N SER A 109 -5.22 -2.95 14.32
CA SER A 109 -4.30 -3.56 13.37
C SER A 109 -3.33 -2.55 12.79
N PHE A 110 -2.19 -3.02 12.33
CA PHE A 110 -1.23 -2.21 11.60
C PHE A 110 -0.58 -3.04 10.49
N ILE A 111 -0.12 -2.32 9.47
CA ILE A 111 0.79 -2.82 8.45
C ILE A 111 1.91 -1.80 8.27
N ILE A 112 3.13 -2.30 8.14
CA ILE A 112 4.30 -1.52 7.73
C ILE A 112 4.80 -2.08 6.41
N THR A 113 4.97 -1.21 5.43
CA THR A 113 5.57 -1.53 4.14
C THR A 113 6.86 -0.75 3.92
N GLU A 114 7.80 -1.31 3.17
CA GLU A 114 8.88 -0.51 2.58
C GLU A 114 8.28 0.60 1.71
N ASP A 115 8.91 1.77 1.77
CA ASP A 115 8.59 2.89 0.90
C ASP A 115 9.10 2.62 -0.52
N LEU A 116 8.32 3.00 -1.52
CA LEU A 116 8.67 2.86 -2.93
C LEU A 116 9.39 4.13 -3.36
N THR A 117 10.71 4.18 -3.14
CA THR A 117 11.53 5.35 -3.52
C THR A 117 12.82 4.95 -4.27
N PRO A 118 13.27 5.78 -5.23
CA PRO A 118 12.60 6.95 -5.78
C PRO A 118 11.52 6.57 -6.81
N THR A 119 10.32 7.15 -6.69
CA THR A 119 9.21 6.94 -7.65
C THR A 119 8.44 8.22 -7.91
N ILE A 120 7.65 8.23 -8.99
CA ILE A 120 6.67 9.26 -9.33
C ILE A 120 5.34 8.58 -9.69
N SER A 121 4.20 9.18 -9.33
CA SER A 121 2.90 8.65 -9.72
C SER A 121 2.69 8.79 -11.22
N LEU A 122 1.94 7.87 -11.86
CA LEU A 122 1.62 8.05 -13.29
C LEU A 122 0.69 9.24 -13.53
N GLU A 123 -0.04 9.72 -12.52
CA GLU A 123 -0.78 10.99 -12.60
C GLU A 123 0.18 12.16 -12.82
N ASP A 124 1.18 12.29 -11.95
CA ASP A 124 2.17 13.36 -12.03
C ASP A 124 3.08 13.22 -13.26
N TYR A 125 3.52 12.00 -13.58
CA TYR A 125 4.35 11.74 -14.76
C TYR A 125 3.64 12.08 -16.08
N CYS A 126 2.31 11.96 -16.11
CA CYS A 126 1.51 12.24 -17.31
C CYS A 126 0.85 13.63 -17.27
N ALA A 127 1.11 14.45 -16.24
CA ALA A 127 0.36 15.67 -15.97
C ALA A 127 0.44 16.70 -17.11
N ASP A 128 1.57 16.79 -17.80
CA ASP A 128 1.82 17.76 -18.88
C ASP A 128 1.59 17.18 -20.28
N TRP A 129 1.18 15.91 -20.43
CA TRP A 129 1.10 15.25 -21.73
C TRP A 129 0.14 15.89 -22.74
N ALA A 130 -0.81 16.70 -22.26
CA ALA A 130 -1.71 17.46 -23.13
C ALA A 130 -0.99 18.56 -23.91
N THR A 131 0.03 19.18 -23.31
CA THR A 131 0.81 20.28 -23.90
C THR A 131 2.22 19.85 -24.32
N ASN A 132 2.76 18.81 -23.71
CA ASN A 132 4.07 18.23 -23.96
C ASN A 132 3.95 16.70 -24.12
N PRO A 133 3.45 16.21 -25.28
CA PRO A 133 3.19 14.80 -25.46
C PRO A 133 4.51 14.00 -25.49
N PRO A 134 4.54 12.80 -24.86
CA PRO A 134 5.70 11.93 -24.92
C PRO A 134 5.83 11.29 -26.30
N ASP A 135 6.94 10.58 -26.53
CA ASP A 135 7.01 9.63 -27.64
C ASP A 135 5.87 8.60 -27.53
N VAL A 136 5.20 8.34 -28.66
CA VAL A 136 4.08 7.39 -28.73
C VAL A 136 4.44 5.99 -28.23
N ARG A 137 5.70 5.59 -28.36
CA ARG A 137 6.23 4.31 -27.86
C ARG A 137 6.23 4.30 -26.34
N VAL A 138 6.69 5.37 -25.68
CA VAL A 138 6.67 5.51 -24.21
C VAL A 138 5.23 5.45 -23.70
N LYS A 139 4.31 6.21 -24.33
CA LYS A 139 2.89 6.17 -23.98
C LYS A 139 2.30 4.76 -24.07
N ARG A 140 2.51 4.07 -25.19
CA ARG A 140 2.00 2.70 -25.40
C ARG A 140 2.63 1.70 -24.44
N MET A 141 3.90 1.87 -24.10
CA MET A 141 4.63 1.03 -23.16
C MET A 141 4.03 1.11 -21.74
N LEU A 142 3.78 2.33 -21.24
CA LEU A 142 3.13 2.54 -19.94
C LEU A 142 1.70 1.94 -19.92
N ILE A 143 0.90 2.19 -20.96
CA ILE A 143 -0.45 1.62 -21.09
C ILE A 143 -0.40 0.09 -21.05
N LYS A 144 0.50 -0.53 -21.83
CA LYS A 144 0.65 -1.99 -21.87
C LYS A 144 1.06 -2.56 -20.52
N ARG A 145 1.96 -1.89 -19.80
CA ARG A 145 2.41 -2.32 -18.47
C ARG A 145 1.27 -2.25 -17.45
N VAL A 146 0.55 -1.13 -17.37
CA VAL A 146 -0.60 -0.98 -16.46
C VAL A 146 -1.70 -1.99 -16.81
N ALA A 147 -2.04 -2.16 -18.08
CA ALA A 147 -3.03 -3.15 -18.51
C ALA A 147 -2.63 -4.58 -18.12
N THR A 148 -1.34 -4.90 -18.21
CA THR A 148 -0.79 -6.19 -17.77
C THR A 148 -0.91 -6.36 -16.25
N MET A 149 -0.48 -5.37 -15.46
CA MET A 149 -0.60 -5.41 -13.99
C MET A 149 -2.05 -5.60 -13.53
N VAL A 150 -2.98 -4.84 -14.12
CA VAL A 150 -4.41 -4.92 -13.78
C VAL A 150 -5.01 -6.27 -14.19
N ARG A 151 -4.66 -6.78 -15.38
CA ARG A 151 -5.09 -8.12 -15.81
C ARG A 151 -4.63 -9.20 -14.84
N ASP A 152 -3.34 -9.18 -14.48
CA ASP A 152 -2.74 -10.23 -13.65
C ASP A 152 -3.27 -10.12 -12.20
N MET A 153 -3.48 -8.90 -11.70
CA MET A 153 -4.19 -8.63 -10.43
C MET A 153 -5.60 -9.22 -10.42
N HIS A 154 -6.39 -8.98 -11.47
CA HIS A 154 -7.75 -9.52 -11.60
C HIS A 154 -7.74 -11.05 -11.72
N ALA A 155 -6.82 -11.62 -12.50
CA ALA A 155 -6.66 -13.06 -12.63
C ALA A 155 -6.29 -13.73 -11.29
N ALA A 156 -5.60 -13.00 -10.41
CA ALA A 156 -5.28 -13.44 -9.05
C ALA A 156 -6.46 -13.35 -8.06
N GLY A 157 -7.61 -12.82 -8.49
CA GLY A 157 -8.81 -12.62 -7.66
C GLY A 157 -8.81 -11.32 -6.86
N ILE A 158 -7.90 -10.38 -7.16
CA ILE A 158 -7.79 -9.10 -6.48
C ILE A 158 -8.52 -8.02 -7.27
N ASN A 159 -9.37 -7.26 -6.60
CA ASN A 159 -9.94 -6.02 -7.12
C ASN A 159 -9.37 -4.87 -6.30
N HIS A 160 -8.65 -3.95 -6.96
CA HIS A 160 -7.98 -2.82 -6.31
C HIS A 160 -8.95 -1.87 -5.60
N ARG A 161 -10.20 -1.76 -6.09
CA ARG A 161 -11.28 -0.83 -5.66
C ARG A 161 -11.00 0.66 -5.82
N ASP A 162 -9.73 1.06 -5.82
CA ASP A 162 -9.26 2.43 -6.07
C ASP A 162 -8.25 2.42 -7.24
N CYS A 163 -8.64 1.89 -8.41
CA CYS A 163 -7.70 1.60 -9.51
C CYS A 163 -7.37 2.84 -10.38
N TYR A 164 -6.82 3.90 -9.77
CA TYR A 164 -6.46 5.16 -10.43
C TYR A 164 -4.96 5.21 -10.78
N ILE A 165 -4.58 5.97 -11.82
CA ILE A 165 -3.19 6.07 -12.27
C ILE A 165 -2.24 6.68 -11.21
N CYS A 166 -2.76 7.47 -10.26
CA CYS A 166 -1.98 7.96 -9.13
C CYS A 166 -1.50 6.86 -8.16
N HIS A 167 -2.07 5.65 -8.23
CA HIS A 167 -1.66 4.49 -7.45
C HIS A 167 -0.67 3.56 -8.16
N PHE A 168 -0.29 3.89 -9.40
CA PHE A 168 0.76 3.19 -10.13
C PHE A 168 2.01 4.06 -10.10
N LEU A 169 3.07 3.57 -9.48
CA LEU A 169 4.28 4.33 -9.22
C LEU A 169 5.39 3.90 -10.18
N LEU A 170 5.80 4.81 -11.06
CA LEU A 170 6.93 4.63 -11.97
C LEU A 170 8.24 4.81 -11.19
N HIS A 171 9.11 3.80 -11.24
CA HIS A 171 10.42 3.85 -10.60
C HIS A 171 11.36 4.77 -11.39
N LEU A 172 12.16 5.54 -10.66
CA LEU A 172 13.11 6.50 -11.20
C LEU A 172 14.56 6.02 -11.00
N PRO A 173 15.49 6.42 -11.88
CA PRO A 173 15.26 7.18 -13.12
C PRO A 173 14.58 6.34 -14.20
N PHE A 174 13.83 6.99 -15.09
CA PHE A 174 13.23 6.38 -16.28
C PHE A 174 13.48 7.26 -17.50
N SER A 175 14.24 6.74 -18.47
CA SER A 175 14.63 7.46 -19.68
C SER A 175 13.75 7.18 -20.91
N GLY A 176 12.66 6.42 -20.73
CA GLY A 176 11.77 6.02 -21.82
C GLY A 176 12.13 4.67 -22.47
N LYS A 177 13.13 3.94 -21.94
CA LYS A 177 13.55 2.62 -22.43
C LYS A 177 12.80 1.50 -21.74
N GLU A 178 12.53 0.42 -22.48
CA GLU A 178 11.74 -0.71 -21.97
C GLU A 178 12.49 -1.50 -20.89
N GLU A 179 13.81 -1.63 -20.99
CA GLU A 179 14.63 -2.29 -19.96
C GLU A 179 14.61 -1.59 -18.59
N GLU A 180 14.28 -0.30 -18.54
CA GLU A 180 14.18 0.49 -17.31
C GLU A 180 12.75 0.53 -16.75
N LEU A 181 11.77 0.03 -17.50
CA LEU A 181 10.37 0.15 -17.13
C LEU A 181 10.04 -0.70 -15.91
N LYS A 182 9.82 -0.04 -14.79
CA LYS A 182 9.27 -0.65 -13.58
C LYS A 182 8.17 0.23 -13.00
N ILE A 183 6.99 -0.37 -12.81
CA ILE A 183 5.83 0.24 -12.18
C ILE A 183 5.41 -0.68 -11.03
N SER A 184 5.14 -0.10 -9.86
CA SER A 184 4.63 -0.80 -8.67
C SER A 184 3.29 -0.23 -8.21
#